data_AF-A0A9E6R8E9-F1
#
_entry.id   AF-A0A9E6R8E9-F1
#
_cell.length_a   1.000
_cell.length_b   1.000
_cell.length_c   1.000
_cell.angle_alpha   90.00
_cell.angle_beta   90.00
_cell.angle_gamma   90.00
#
_symmetry.space_group_name_H-M   'P 1'
#
loop_
_entity.id
_entity.type
_entity.pdbx_description
1 polymer ?
#
loop_
_entity_poly.entity_id
_entity_poly.type
_entity_poly.pdbx_seq_one_letter_code
_entity_poly.pdbx_strand_id
1 'polypeptide(L)'
;MMATAAQCAEHLFLKPRRFHELLEQGILTRQARGSYDLAAIREQYLAHLLEVAASRGEDAPDLSQARARLASEQADAQAMKNATMRESLLEREDVRTAVATAFGRVRAKLLALPAALAPQAVEAQSIAETRAVLETGVWQALNELAATKVVGCLPR
;
A
#
# COMPACT_ATOMS: atom_id res chain seq x y z
N MET A 1 -20.47 28.23 -49.09
CA MET A 1 -21.52 27.36 -49.66
C MET A 1 -22.73 27.48 -48.75
N MET A 2 -23.89 27.89 -49.29
CA MET A 2 -25.09 28.15 -48.49
C MET A 2 -25.83 26.83 -48.25
N ALA A 3 -26.02 26.47 -46.98
CA ALA A 3 -26.58 25.19 -46.58
C ALA A 3 -27.88 25.36 -45.79
N THR A 4 -28.71 24.33 -45.81
CA THR A 4 -29.89 24.21 -44.94
C THR A 4 -29.48 23.71 -43.56
N ALA A 5 -30.29 23.98 -42.53
CA ALA A 5 -30.02 23.52 -41.16
C ALA A 5 -29.82 21.99 -41.06
N ALA A 6 -30.51 21.21 -41.91
CA ALA A 6 -30.34 19.76 -41.96
C ALA A 6 -28.94 19.35 -42.48
N GLN A 7 -28.46 20.01 -43.55
CA GLN A 7 -27.13 19.79 -44.09
C GLN A 7 -26.03 20.25 -43.13
N CYS A 8 -26.26 21.34 -42.38
CA CYS A 8 -25.35 21.77 -41.33
C CYS A 8 -25.24 20.74 -40.20
N ALA A 9 -26.36 20.18 -39.76
CA ALA A 9 -26.38 19.13 -38.74
C ALA A 9 -25.60 17.88 -39.18
N GLU A 10 -25.78 17.46 -40.43
CA GLU A 10 -25.06 16.32 -41.01
C GLU A 10 -23.54 16.56 -41.05
N HIS A 11 -23.11 17.75 -41.46
CA HIS A 11 -21.69 18.13 -41.48
C HIS A 11 -21.03 18.20 -40.10
N LEU A 12 -21.82 18.43 -39.05
CA LEU A 12 -21.34 18.38 -37.66
C LEU A 12 -21.51 16.99 -37.02
N PHE A 13 -22.00 16.00 -37.77
CA PHE A 13 -22.35 14.67 -37.27
C PHE A 13 -23.37 14.69 -36.12
N LEU A 14 -24.33 15.63 -36.18
CA LEU A 14 -25.38 15.83 -35.19
C LEU A 14 -26.76 15.47 -35.73
N LYS A 15 -27.66 15.10 -34.83
CA LYS A 15 -29.09 15.02 -35.16
C LYS A 15 -29.67 16.43 -35.35
N PRO A 16 -30.64 16.65 -36.26
CA PRO A 16 -31.22 17.98 -36.51
C PRO A 16 -31.77 18.66 -35.25
N ARG A 17 -32.37 17.87 -34.34
CA ARG A 17 -32.82 18.37 -33.03
C ARG A 17 -31.68 19.00 -32.23
N ARG A 18 -30.54 18.33 -32.16
CA ARG A 18 -29.37 18.82 -31.40
C ARG A 18 -28.81 20.10 -32.01
N PHE A 19 -28.85 20.23 -33.34
CA PHE A 19 -28.45 21.46 -34.02
C PHE A 19 -29.35 22.65 -33.65
N HIS A 20 -30.67 22.44 -33.58
CA HIS A 20 -31.60 23.49 -33.15
C HIS A 20 -31.41 23.87 -31.67
N GLU A 21 -31.16 22.90 -30.80
CA GLU A 21 -30.81 23.18 -29.40
C GLU A 21 -29.56 24.07 -29.29
N LEU A 22 -28.51 23.80 -30.09
CA LEU A 22 -27.30 24.64 -30.09
C LEU A 22 -27.54 26.07 -30.61
N LEU A 23 -28.50 26.25 -31.53
CA LEU A 23 -28.94 27.58 -31.99
C LEU A 23 -29.73 28.32 -30.91
N GLU A 24 -30.58 27.63 -30.16
CA GLU A 24 -31.36 28.19 -29.04
C GLU A 24 -30.46 28.56 -27.86
N GLN A 25 -29.43 27.76 -27.62
CA GLN A 25 -28.40 28.01 -26.62
C GLN A 25 -27.43 29.15 -27.00
N GLY A 26 -27.55 29.70 -28.21
CA GLY A 26 -26.69 30.78 -28.70
C GLY A 26 -25.26 30.34 -29.04
N ILE A 27 -24.96 29.04 -29.00
CA ILE A 27 -23.64 28.47 -29.32
C ILE A 27 -23.38 28.57 -30.82
N LEU A 28 -24.42 28.37 -31.63
CA LEU A 28 -24.38 28.57 -33.08
C LEU A 28 -25.16 29.84 -33.45
N THR A 29 -24.64 30.62 -34.40
CA THR A 29 -25.34 31.82 -34.88
C THR A 29 -26.53 31.45 -35.76
N ARG A 30 -27.72 31.96 -35.42
CA ARG A 30 -28.95 31.76 -36.22
C ARG A 30 -28.90 32.60 -37.50
N GLN A 31 -29.12 31.94 -38.63
CA GLN A 31 -29.15 32.54 -39.96
C GLN A 31 -30.48 32.22 -40.67
N ALA A 32 -30.79 32.95 -41.74
CA ALA A 32 -31.99 32.73 -42.53
C ALA A 32 -32.00 31.30 -43.12
N ARG A 33 -33.21 30.80 -43.41
CA ARG A 33 -33.36 29.43 -43.90
C ARG A 33 -32.62 29.26 -45.23
N GLY A 34 -31.67 28.34 -45.26
CA GLY A 34 -30.88 28.03 -46.46
C GLY A 34 -29.70 28.97 -46.71
N SER A 35 -29.40 29.89 -45.79
CA SER A 35 -28.28 30.83 -45.90
C SER A 35 -27.14 30.52 -44.93
N TYR A 36 -27.08 29.31 -44.37
CA TYR A 36 -26.07 28.98 -43.36
C TYR A 36 -24.70 28.77 -44.00
N ASP A 37 -23.68 29.47 -43.49
CA ASP A 37 -22.29 29.20 -43.83
C ASP A 37 -21.71 28.04 -43.00
N LEU A 38 -21.36 26.95 -43.69
CA LEU A 38 -20.79 25.74 -43.10
C LEU A 38 -19.42 25.96 -42.45
N ALA A 39 -18.61 26.89 -42.97
CA ALA A 39 -17.29 27.17 -42.39
C ALA A 39 -17.44 27.81 -40.99
N ALA A 40 -18.24 28.87 -40.91
CA ALA A 40 -18.53 29.58 -39.66
C ALA A 40 -19.16 28.66 -38.60
N ILE A 41 -20.13 27.82 -38.98
CA ILE A 41 -20.77 26.87 -38.06
C ILE A 41 -19.76 25.87 -37.48
N ARG A 42 -18.84 25.34 -38.31
CA ARG A 42 -17.83 24.39 -37.84
C ARG A 42 -16.86 25.02 -36.86
N GLU A 43 -16.42 26.25 -37.12
CA GLU A 43 -15.55 27.00 -36.22
C GLU A 43 -16.21 27.24 -34.86
N GLN A 44 -17.46 27.70 -34.86
CA GLN A 44 -18.24 27.90 -33.63
C GLN A 44 -18.43 26.60 -32.83
N TYR A 45 -18.73 25.49 -33.52
CA TYR A 45 -18.88 24.20 -32.87
C TYR A 45 -17.57 23.66 -32.31
N LEU A 46 -16.45 23.80 -33.03
CA LEU A 46 -15.13 23.40 -32.56
C LEU A 46 -14.69 24.21 -31.35
N ALA A 47 -14.91 25.53 -31.37
CA ALA A 47 -14.63 26.40 -30.23
C ALA A 47 -15.40 25.94 -28.98
N HIS A 48 -16.69 25.63 -29.13
CA HIS A 48 -17.51 25.10 -28.04
C HIS A 48 -16.98 23.75 -27.49
N LEU A 49 -16.56 22.83 -28.36
CA LEU A 49 -15.99 21.55 -27.91
C LEU A 49 -14.68 21.73 -27.14
N LEU A 50 -13.84 22.67 -27.57
CA LEU A 50 -12.60 23.00 -26.88
C LEU A 50 -12.86 23.61 -25.50
N GLU A 51 -13.85 24.51 -25.39
CA GLU A 51 -14.26 25.10 -24.11
C GLU A 51 -14.80 24.04 -23.14
N VAL A 52 -15.66 23.13 -23.62
CA VAL A 52 -16.18 22.01 -22.80
C VAL A 52 -15.08 21.03 -22.38
N ALA A 53 -14.06 20.83 -23.22
CA ALA A 53 -12.91 20.01 -22.87
C ALA A 53 -12.02 20.69 -21.82
N ALA A 54 -11.81 22.02 -21.94
CA ALA A 54 -11.05 22.81 -20.97
C ALA A 54 -11.75 22.88 -19.61
N SER A 55 -13.07 23.08 -19.58
CA SER A 55 -13.84 23.17 -18.33
C SER A 55 -13.90 21.85 -17.56
N ARG A 56 -13.74 20.70 -18.24
CA ARG A 56 -13.60 19.38 -17.59
C ARG A 56 -12.21 19.16 -17.00
N GLY A 57 -11.22 19.95 -17.40
CA GLY A 57 -9.83 19.85 -16.99
C GLY A 57 -9.48 20.62 -15.71
N GLU A 58 -10.36 21.48 -15.18
CA GLU A 58 -10.07 22.23 -13.94
C GLU A 58 -10.45 21.44 -12.67
N ASP A 59 -11.52 20.63 -12.70
CA ASP A 59 -11.94 19.78 -11.55
C ASP A 59 -11.38 18.34 -11.58
N ALA A 60 -10.90 17.87 -12.73
CA ALA A 60 -10.35 16.51 -12.90
C ALA A 60 -8.90 16.26 -12.39
N PRO A 61 -7.96 17.22 -12.40
CA PRO A 61 -6.59 16.96 -11.96
C PRO A 61 -6.51 16.68 -10.46
N ASP A 62 -7.32 17.33 -9.64
CA ASP A 62 -7.34 17.08 -8.19
C ASP A 62 -7.95 15.73 -7.84
N LEU A 63 -9.03 15.33 -8.52
CA LEU A 63 -9.65 14.02 -8.29
C LEU A 63 -8.76 12.86 -8.76
N SER A 64 -8.07 13.02 -9.88
CA SER A 64 -7.14 12.00 -10.40
C SER A 64 -5.88 11.89 -9.53
N GLN A 65 -5.32 13.00 -9.06
CA GLN A 65 -4.21 12.99 -8.10
C GLN A 65 -4.60 12.38 -6.75
N ALA A 66 -5.78 12.72 -6.21
CA ALA A 66 -6.28 12.14 -4.96
C ALA A 66 -6.49 10.62 -5.09
N ARG A 67 -7.04 10.16 -6.21
CA ARG A 67 -7.20 8.72 -6.50
C ARG A 67 -5.86 8.00 -6.65
N ALA A 68 -4.86 8.64 -7.27
CA ALA A 68 -3.52 8.08 -7.39
C ALA A 68 -2.84 7.91 -6.01
N ARG A 69 -2.96 8.91 -5.13
CA ARG A 69 -2.45 8.81 -3.74
C ARG A 69 -3.14 7.70 -2.97
N LEU A 70 -4.48 7.63 -3.02
CA LEU A 70 -5.24 6.58 -2.36
C LEU A 70 -4.89 5.18 -2.90
N ALA A 71 -4.66 5.04 -4.20
CA ALA A 71 -4.22 3.78 -4.80
C ALA A 71 -2.81 3.37 -4.34
N SER A 72 -1.89 4.33 -4.16
CA SER A 72 -0.56 4.08 -3.60
C SER A 72 -0.65 3.55 -2.16
N GLU A 73 -1.40 4.24 -1.29
CA GLU A 73 -1.59 3.82 0.10
C GLU A 73 -2.27 2.44 0.21
N GLN A 74 -3.23 2.16 -0.69
CA GLN A 74 -3.85 0.83 -0.76
C GLN A 74 -2.89 -0.26 -1.23
N ALA A 75 -2.00 0.05 -2.18
CA ALA A 75 -0.96 -0.88 -2.63
C ALA A 75 0.03 -1.18 -1.51
N ASP A 76 0.46 -0.18 -0.74
CA ASP A 76 1.36 -0.35 0.40
C ASP A 76 0.69 -1.15 1.53
N ALA A 77 -0.58 -0.87 1.84
CA ALA A 77 -1.35 -1.65 2.79
C ALA A 77 -1.49 -3.13 2.36
N GLN A 78 -1.70 -3.38 1.06
CA GLN A 78 -1.77 -4.74 0.54
C GLN A 78 -0.41 -5.42 0.53
N ALA A 79 0.68 -4.70 0.25
CA ALA A 79 2.03 -5.21 0.33
C ALA A 79 2.39 -5.62 1.77
N MET A 80 2.02 -4.82 2.77
CA MET A 80 2.18 -5.17 4.18
C MET A 80 1.38 -6.43 4.54
N LYS A 81 0.11 -6.54 4.14
CA LYS A 81 -0.70 -7.76 4.36
C LYS A 81 -0.08 -8.99 3.73
N ASN A 82 0.42 -8.87 2.49
CA ASN A 82 1.09 -9.96 1.79
C ASN A 82 2.40 -10.36 2.49
N ALA A 83 3.15 -9.41 3.04
CA ALA A 83 4.36 -9.69 3.80
C ALA A 83 4.06 -10.35 5.16
N THR A 84 3.00 -9.95 5.85
CA THR A 84 2.50 -10.66 7.04
C THR A 84 2.09 -12.09 6.69
N MET A 85 1.36 -12.30 5.59
CA MET A 85 0.99 -13.65 5.11
C MET A 85 2.19 -14.51 4.70
N ARG A 86 3.31 -13.89 4.33
CA ARG A 86 4.58 -14.57 4.01
C ARG A 86 5.49 -14.76 5.23
N GLU A 87 4.97 -14.54 6.44
CA GLU A 87 5.71 -14.64 7.70
C GLU A 87 6.92 -13.69 7.80
N SER A 88 7.02 -12.65 6.96
CA SER A 88 8.17 -11.74 6.92
C SER A 88 8.00 -10.48 7.78
N LEU A 89 6.83 -10.28 8.39
CA LEU A 89 6.52 -9.18 9.29
C LEU A 89 6.13 -9.75 10.66
N LEU A 90 6.92 -9.46 11.69
CA LEU A 90 6.64 -9.82 13.07
C LEU A 90 6.03 -8.62 13.81
N GLU A 91 5.01 -8.88 14.63
CA GLU A 91 4.44 -7.86 15.48
C GLU A 91 5.46 -7.41 16.54
N ARG A 92 5.55 -6.10 16.78
CA ARG A 92 6.55 -5.55 17.71
C ARG A 92 6.39 -6.09 19.13
N GLU A 93 5.15 -6.36 19.55
CA GLU A 93 4.85 -6.93 20.86
C GLU A 93 5.29 -8.39 20.97
N ASP A 94 5.12 -9.18 19.91
CA ASP A 94 5.57 -10.56 19.85
C ASP A 94 7.09 -10.65 19.94
N VAL A 95 7.82 -9.81 19.18
CA VAL A 95 9.29 -9.75 19.25
C VAL A 95 9.75 -9.37 20.66
N ARG A 96 9.12 -8.36 21.27
CA ARG A 96 9.45 -7.93 22.63
C ARG A 96 9.26 -9.06 23.63
N THR A 97 8.12 -9.76 23.54
CA THR A 97 7.77 -10.86 24.46
C THR A 97 8.70 -12.05 24.26
N ALA A 98 9.01 -12.40 23.01
CA ALA A 98 9.96 -13.44 22.65
C ALA A 98 11.34 -13.18 23.24
N VAL A 99 11.88 -11.97 23.06
CA VAL A 99 13.17 -11.54 23.60
C VAL A 99 13.18 -11.53 25.12
N ALA A 100 12.16 -10.94 25.76
CA ALA A 100 12.05 -10.91 27.22
C ALA A 100 11.99 -12.32 27.83
N THR A 101 11.22 -13.22 27.19
CA THR A 101 11.11 -14.62 27.62
C THR A 101 12.45 -15.35 27.47
N ALA A 102 13.15 -15.16 26.35
CA ALA A 102 14.47 -15.77 26.13
C ALA A 102 15.48 -15.33 27.19
N PHE A 103 15.62 -14.02 27.43
CA PHE A 103 16.53 -13.51 28.47
C PHE A 103 16.10 -13.90 29.89
N GLY A 104 14.79 -14.00 30.16
CA GLY A 104 14.28 -14.51 31.43
C GLY A 104 14.75 -15.94 31.72
N ARG A 105 14.72 -16.82 30.70
CA ARG A 105 15.21 -18.20 30.82
C ARG A 105 16.71 -18.27 31.03
N VAL A 106 17.48 -17.48 30.30
CA VAL A 106 18.94 -17.36 30.49
C VAL A 106 19.26 -16.96 31.93
N ARG A 107 18.60 -15.89 32.43
CA ARG A 107 18.78 -15.43 33.81
C ARG A 107 18.46 -16.55 34.82
N ALA A 108 17.34 -17.23 34.66
CA ALA A 108 16.93 -18.31 35.56
C ALA A 108 17.98 -19.44 35.60
N LYS A 109 18.51 -19.86 34.43
CA LYS A 109 19.53 -20.91 34.35
C LYS A 109 20.86 -20.48 34.97
N LEU A 110 21.33 -19.25 34.68
CA LEU A 110 22.56 -18.73 35.26
C LEU A 110 22.51 -18.62 36.79
N LEU A 111 21.35 -18.25 37.35
CA LEU A 111 21.17 -18.19 38.81
C LEU A 111 21.03 -19.57 39.47
N ALA A 112 20.52 -20.57 38.74
CA ALA A 112 20.38 -21.94 39.25
C ALA A 112 21.70 -22.74 39.19
N LEU A 113 22.61 -22.39 38.27
CA LEU A 113 23.87 -23.11 38.04
C LEU A 113 24.74 -23.26 39.30
N PRO A 114 25.03 -22.20 40.07
CA PRO A 114 25.87 -22.32 41.27
C PRO A 114 25.27 -23.28 42.31
N ALA A 115 23.95 -23.22 42.50
CA ALA A 115 23.25 -24.09 43.45
C ALA A 115 23.33 -25.57 43.02
N ALA A 116 23.27 -25.85 41.72
CA ALA A 116 23.38 -27.20 41.18
C ALA A 116 24.81 -27.76 41.21
N LEU A 117 25.82 -26.91 40.96
CA LEU A 117 27.22 -27.33 40.87
C LEU A 117 27.96 -27.31 42.21
N ALA A 118 27.48 -26.57 43.20
CA ALA A 118 28.12 -26.45 44.51
C ALA A 118 28.45 -27.80 45.18
N PRO A 119 27.55 -28.81 45.22
CA PRO A 119 27.87 -30.10 45.82
C PRO A 119 29.03 -30.82 45.10
N GLN A 120 29.01 -30.84 43.78
CA GLN A 120 30.05 -31.48 42.95
C GLN A 120 31.39 -30.75 43.07
N ALA A 121 31.35 -29.42 43.21
CA ALA A 121 32.55 -28.63 43.44
C ALA A 121 33.18 -28.87 44.83
N VAL A 122 32.38 -29.22 45.84
CA VAL A 122 32.86 -29.59 47.18
C VAL A 122 33.48 -30.99 47.19
N GLU A 123 32.95 -31.91 46.39
CA GLU A 123 33.49 -33.28 46.26
C GLU A 123 34.79 -33.36 45.44
N ALA A 124 35.04 -32.38 44.56
CA ALA A 124 36.24 -32.32 43.74
C ALA A 124 37.50 -32.18 44.60
N GLN A 125 38.51 -33.01 44.35
CA GLN A 125 39.75 -33.06 45.14
C GLN A 125 40.87 -32.21 44.55
N SER A 126 40.66 -31.63 43.37
CA SER A 126 41.61 -30.75 42.71
C SER A 126 40.95 -29.56 42.00
N ILE A 127 41.74 -28.52 41.76
CA ILE A 127 41.35 -27.36 40.96
C ILE A 127 40.97 -27.80 39.53
N ALA A 128 41.67 -28.79 38.99
CA ALA A 128 41.41 -29.33 37.65
C ALA A 128 40.04 -30.01 37.57
N GLU A 129 39.70 -30.83 38.57
CA GLU A 129 38.37 -31.47 38.66
C GLU A 129 37.25 -30.45 38.86
N THR A 130 37.47 -29.47 39.75
CA THR A 130 36.49 -28.39 39.98
C THR A 130 36.20 -27.62 38.69
N ARG A 131 37.26 -27.30 37.93
CA ARG A 131 37.13 -26.63 36.64
C ARG A 131 36.37 -27.49 35.62
N ALA A 132 36.65 -28.79 35.56
CA ALA A 132 35.94 -29.70 34.66
C ALA A 132 34.44 -29.81 34.98
N VAL A 133 34.07 -29.83 36.26
CA VAL A 133 32.67 -29.79 36.72
C VAL A 133 31.98 -28.50 36.28
N LEU A 134 32.62 -27.35 36.49
CA LEU A 134 32.08 -26.05 36.09
C LEU A 134 31.89 -25.94 34.57
N GLU A 135 32.91 -26.32 33.79
CA GLU A 135 32.85 -26.30 32.33
C GLU A 135 31.72 -27.20 31.81
N THR A 136 31.61 -28.43 32.35
CA THR A 136 30.54 -29.36 31.99
C THR A 136 29.15 -28.80 32.30
N GLY A 137 28.97 -28.22 33.49
CA GLY A 137 27.71 -27.61 33.89
C GLY A 137 27.31 -26.42 33.02
N VAL A 138 28.26 -25.57 32.65
CA VAL A 138 28.03 -24.46 31.72
C VAL A 138 27.62 -24.99 30.35
N TRP A 139 28.32 -25.98 29.81
CA TRP A 139 27.96 -26.59 28.52
C TRP A 139 26.57 -27.21 28.52
N GLN A 140 26.19 -27.91 29.60
CA GLN A 140 24.83 -28.45 29.74
C GLN A 140 23.79 -27.34 29.75
N ALA A 141 24.00 -26.27 30.53
CA ALA A 141 23.06 -25.14 30.56
C ALA A 141 22.95 -24.43 29.21
N LEU A 142 24.07 -24.26 28.49
CA LEU A 142 24.06 -23.68 27.13
C LEU A 142 23.29 -24.57 26.15
N ASN A 143 23.49 -25.89 26.20
CA ASN A 143 22.77 -26.84 25.35
C ASN A 143 21.25 -26.82 25.63
N GLU A 144 20.85 -26.76 26.89
CA GLU A 144 19.43 -26.64 27.25
C GLU A 144 18.83 -25.31 26.75
N LEU A 145 19.55 -24.20 26.93
CA LEU A 145 19.13 -22.89 26.43
C LEU A 145 19.02 -22.87 24.90
N ALA A 146 19.95 -23.53 24.19
CA ALA A 146 19.91 -23.65 22.74
C ALA A 146 18.73 -24.50 22.24
N ALA A 147 18.37 -25.57 22.96
CA ALA A 147 17.22 -26.41 22.64
C ALA A 147 15.87 -25.75 22.94
N THR A 148 15.87 -24.61 23.65
CA THR A 148 14.66 -23.96 24.10
C THR A 148 13.96 -23.21 22.96
N LYS A 149 12.76 -23.65 22.57
CA LYS A 149 11.92 -22.96 21.60
C LYS A 149 11.33 -21.66 22.17
N VAL A 150 11.51 -20.55 21.47
CA VAL A 150 10.87 -19.27 21.78
C VAL A 150 9.48 -19.26 21.16
N VAL A 151 8.45 -19.24 22.00
CA VAL A 151 7.04 -19.55 21.62
C VAL A 151 6.37 -18.42 20.81
N GLY A 152 7.03 -17.28 20.60
CA GLY A 152 6.44 -16.11 19.93
C GLY A 152 6.49 -16.11 18.39
N CYS A 153 6.99 -17.17 17.73
CA CYS A 153 7.21 -17.18 16.27
C CYS A 153 6.37 -18.21 15.49
N LEU A 154 5.36 -18.84 16.09
CA LEU A 154 4.49 -19.75 15.34
C LEU A 154 3.30 -18.99 14.75
N PRO A 155 3.01 -19.17 13.45
CA PRO A 155 1.79 -18.63 12.84
C PRO A 155 0.57 -19.22 13.57
N ARG A 156 -0.39 -18.36 13.90
CA ARG A 156 -1.70 -18.78 14.44
C ARG A 156 -2.55 -19.46 13.38
#